data_AF-A0A1A9RZQ7-F1
#
_entry.id   AF-A0A1A9RZQ7-F1
#
_cell.length_a   1.000
_cell.length_b   1.000
_cell.length_c   1.000
_cell.angle_alpha   90.00
_cell.angle_beta   90.00
_cell.angle_gamma   90.00
#
_symmetry.space_group_name_H-M   'P 1'
#
loop_
_entity.id
_entity.type
_entity.pdbx_description
1 polymer ?
#
loop_
_entity_poly.entity_id
_entity_poly.type
_entity_poly.pdbx_seq_one_letter_code
_entity_poly.pdbx_strand_id
1 'polypeptide(L)'
;MSVYTSVSDQEIRQFLEDYDLGGFVSLQGIAQGVTNSNYFLDTDRGRFVLTIFEVLTREELPFFMELSQHLSRNGVACPAPIPRRDGRFDSMLAGKPACVVSFLNGRDTAVPDAAQCFHTGAMLAKMHLAGQSFDQSMPNPRHAAWWEAESRRLLPCLSPEDADLLQNEIAFLAQNPDHHLPGGIIHADLFKDNVLLDGIQVAGFIDFYYACNGSFMYDLAIAVNDWARLADNRIDPALQQAFMRGYQSVRPLTPAEQAYLPIAHRAGCIRFWVSRLLDYHFPQGGEMTFIKDPDVFRDLLLYFRTLPLAPAARAEEAFNLHGKTFRPAGGSQPVYHFNQDGSTVWAEYSGGPVCKGFLLGRYTAPARIAHTSQHLSNTAEAHSASGHLRLERTTGGLRLHLHENGGETVLEETLP
;
A
#
# COMPACT_ATOMS: atom_id res chain seq x y z
N MET A 1 16.75 -2.90 -30.08
CA MET A 1 15.57 -3.72 -29.75
C MET A 1 15.80 -4.33 -28.39
N SER A 2 14.91 -4.17 -27.41
CA SER A 2 15.05 -4.67 -26.03
C SER A 2 14.58 -6.12 -25.84
N VAL A 3 14.50 -6.87 -26.94
CA VAL A 3 14.15 -8.28 -26.91
C VAL A 3 15.44 -9.06 -26.76
N TYR A 4 15.61 -9.71 -25.61
CA TYR A 4 16.80 -10.50 -25.28
C TYR A 4 16.72 -11.89 -25.91
N THR A 5 15.54 -12.50 -25.85
CA THR A 5 15.28 -13.83 -26.38
C THR A 5 14.49 -13.72 -27.66
N SER A 6 15.11 -14.01 -28.81
CA SER A 6 14.41 -14.05 -30.11
C SER A 6 13.64 -15.36 -30.28
N VAL A 7 12.38 -15.26 -30.72
CA VAL A 7 11.51 -16.42 -30.97
C VAL A 7 11.22 -16.51 -32.46
N SER A 8 11.38 -17.70 -33.04
CA SER A 8 11.03 -17.96 -34.42
C SER A 8 9.53 -18.18 -34.61
N ASP A 9 9.10 -17.92 -35.84
CA ASP A 9 7.78 -18.21 -36.37
C ASP A 9 7.32 -19.68 -36.17
N GLN A 10 8.26 -20.63 -36.14
CA GLN A 10 7.96 -22.04 -35.90
C GLN A 10 7.74 -22.30 -34.41
N GLU A 11 8.61 -21.78 -33.54
CA GLU A 11 8.50 -21.94 -32.09
C GLU A 11 7.21 -21.32 -31.56
N ILE A 12 6.81 -20.13 -32.06
CA ILE A 12 5.57 -19.50 -31.61
C ILE A 12 4.33 -20.28 -32.07
N ARG A 13 4.33 -20.84 -33.28
CA ARG A 13 3.22 -21.69 -33.75
C ARG A 13 3.06 -22.93 -32.88
N GLN A 14 4.16 -23.59 -32.54
CA GLN A 14 4.15 -24.74 -31.63
C GLN A 14 3.68 -24.35 -30.23
N PHE A 15 4.17 -23.21 -29.71
CA PHE A 15 3.76 -22.69 -28.40
C PHE A 15 2.26 -22.41 -28.32
N LEU A 16 1.64 -21.92 -29.39
CA LEU A 16 0.21 -21.63 -29.43
C LEU A 16 -0.69 -22.87 -29.49
N GLU A 17 -0.17 -24.06 -29.80
CA GLU A 17 -0.94 -25.32 -29.75
C GLU A 17 -1.50 -25.57 -28.34
N ASP A 18 -0.78 -25.12 -27.32
CA ASP A 18 -1.17 -25.20 -25.91
C ASP A 18 -2.25 -24.20 -25.50
N TYR A 19 -2.67 -23.28 -26.39
CA TYR A 19 -3.62 -22.21 -26.08
C TYR A 19 -4.85 -22.25 -26.97
N ASP A 20 -5.95 -21.64 -26.51
CA ASP A 20 -7.16 -21.41 -27.31
C ASP A 20 -7.24 -19.99 -27.88
N LEU A 21 -6.11 -19.52 -28.42
CA LEU A 21 -5.96 -18.17 -28.96
C LEU A 21 -6.10 -18.10 -30.49
N GLY A 22 -6.31 -19.24 -31.15
CA GLY A 22 -6.43 -19.31 -32.61
C GLY A 22 -5.09 -19.26 -33.34
N GLY A 23 -5.11 -18.98 -34.64
CA GLY A 23 -3.93 -19.05 -35.50
C GLY A 23 -2.96 -17.89 -35.32
N PHE A 24 -1.65 -18.16 -35.38
CA PHE A 24 -0.60 -17.14 -35.37
C PHE A 24 -0.69 -16.19 -36.57
N VAL A 25 -0.68 -14.87 -36.31
CA VAL A 25 -0.64 -13.82 -37.34
C VAL A 25 0.70 -13.09 -37.36
N SER A 26 1.11 -12.50 -36.23
CA SER A 26 2.40 -11.80 -36.12
C SER A 26 2.94 -11.76 -34.69
N LEU A 27 4.26 -11.64 -34.57
CA LEU A 27 4.97 -11.44 -33.32
C LEU A 27 5.86 -10.20 -33.44
N GLN A 28 5.60 -9.17 -32.64
CA GLN A 28 6.36 -7.92 -32.67
C GLN A 28 6.99 -7.64 -31.30
N GLY A 29 8.31 -7.50 -31.26
CA GLY A 29 9.04 -7.13 -30.04
C GLY A 29 8.63 -5.76 -29.50
N ILE A 30 8.42 -5.67 -28.19
CA ILE A 30 8.13 -4.44 -27.47
C ILE A 30 9.46 -3.89 -26.96
N ALA A 31 9.80 -2.66 -27.37
CA ALA A 31 11.07 -2.01 -27.04
C ALA A 31 11.11 -1.43 -25.61
N GLN A 32 9.97 -1.40 -24.91
CA GLN A 32 9.82 -0.92 -23.54
C GLN A 32 9.86 -2.12 -22.57
N GLY A 33 10.71 -2.02 -21.54
CA GLY A 33 10.97 -3.09 -20.57
C GLY A 33 12.46 -3.40 -20.48
N VAL A 34 12.98 -3.52 -19.25
CA VAL A 34 14.42 -3.64 -18.95
C VAL A 34 14.83 -5.04 -18.51
N THR A 35 13.88 -5.92 -18.17
CA THR A 35 14.16 -7.19 -17.51
C THR A 35 13.63 -8.42 -18.24
N ASN A 36 12.62 -8.28 -19.09
CA ASN A 36 11.95 -9.39 -19.76
C ASN A 36 11.78 -9.11 -21.26
N SER A 37 11.76 -10.18 -22.07
CA SER A 37 11.44 -10.07 -23.49
C SER A 37 9.92 -10.04 -23.67
N ASN A 38 9.39 -8.86 -24.01
CA ASN A 38 7.96 -8.66 -24.22
C ASN A 38 7.62 -8.57 -25.71
N TYR A 39 6.51 -9.17 -26.12
CA TYR A 39 6.04 -9.20 -27.50
C TYR A 39 4.55 -8.90 -27.60
N PHE A 40 4.17 -8.10 -28.59
CA PHE A 40 2.80 -8.13 -29.09
C PHE A 40 2.61 -9.39 -29.92
N LEU A 41 1.65 -10.21 -29.50
CA LEU A 41 1.25 -11.45 -30.15
C LEU A 41 -0.12 -11.22 -30.79
N ASP A 42 -0.16 -11.16 -32.11
CA ASP A 42 -1.40 -11.07 -32.87
C ASP A 42 -1.81 -12.46 -33.36
N THR A 43 -3.09 -12.77 -33.15
CA THR A 43 -3.73 -14.02 -33.56
C THR A 43 -5.03 -13.71 -34.31
N ASP A 44 -5.63 -14.71 -34.96
CA ASP A 44 -6.93 -14.53 -35.60
C ASP A 44 -8.09 -14.26 -34.60
N ARG A 45 -7.90 -14.50 -33.29
CA ARG A 45 -8.89 -14.20 -32.24
C ARG A 45 -8.61 -12.90 -31.49
N GLY A 46 -7.48 -12.24 -31.72
CA GLY A 46 -7.16 -10.96 -31.09
C GLY A 46 -5.69 -10.77 -30.80
N ARG A 47 -5.42 -9.71 -30.04
CA ARG A 47 -4.08 -9.27 -29.65
C ARG A 47 -3.81 -9.56 -28.18
N PHE A 48 -2.59 -10.04 -27.91
CA PHE A 48 -2.11 -10.44 -26.60
C PHE A 48 -0.70 -9.90 -26.36
N VAL A 49 -0.23 -10.01 -25.12
CA VAL A 49 1.17 -9.78 -24.77
C VAL A 49 1.78 -11.10 -24.33
N LEU A 50 2.86 -11.48 -24.99
CA LEU A 50 3.71 -12.61 -24.60
C LEU A 50 4.92 -12.05 -23.85
N THR A 51 5.17 -12.56 -22.65
CA THR A 51 6.36 -12.25 -21.86
C THR A 51 7.20 -13.50 -21.71
N ILE A 52 8.50 -13.38 -21.99
CA ILE A 52 9.52 -14.41 -21.72
C ILE A 52 10.42 -13.87 -20.62
N PHE A 53 10.55 -14.64 -19.55
CA PHE A 53 11.27 -14.24 -18.35
C PHE A 53 12.76 -14.54 -18.46
N GLU A 54 13.59 -13.53 -18.23
CA GLU A 54 15.05 -13.68 -18.33
C GLU A 54 15.67 -14.10 -16.98
N VAL A 55 15.09 -13.66 -15.86
CA VAL A 55 15.59 -13.89 -14.51
C VAL A 55 14.64 -14.74 -13.67
N LEU A 56 13.33 -14.51 -13.80
CA LEU A 56 12.34 -15.18 -12.95
C LEU A 56 12.29 -16.68 -13.24
N THR A 57 12.24 -17.47 -12.18
CA THR A 57 12.14 -18.93 -12.31
C THR A 57 10.71 -19.38 -12.61
N ARG A 58 10.57 -20.60 -13.12
CA ARG A 58 9.25 -21.18 -13.41
C ARG A 58 8.43 -21.37 -12.13
N GLU A 59 9.09 -21.63 -11.01
CA GLU A 59 8.49 -21.90 -9.72
C GLU A 59 7.87 -20.65 -9.07
N GLU A 60 8.40 -19.47 -9.39
CA GLU A 60 7.91 -18.18 -8.89
C GLU A 60 6.73 -17.64 -9.73
N LEU A 61 6.68 -17.98 -11.02
CA LEU A 61 5.70 -17.45 -11.97
C LEU A 61 4.22 -17.69 -11.58
N PRO A 62 3.81 -18.85 -11.03
CA PRO A 62 2.43 -19.09 -10.60
C PRO A 62 1.88 -18.03 -9.65
N PHE A 63 2.69 -17.57 -8.69
CA PHE A 63 2.27 -16.53 -7.73
C PHE A 63 1.82 -15.25 -8.46
N PHE A 64 2.63 -14.75 -9.40
CA PHE A 64 2.35 -13.50 -10.11
C PHE A 64 1.16 -13.64 -11.08
N MET A 65 1.03 -14.80 -11.72
CA MET A 65 -0.09 -15.06 -12.62
C MET A 65 -1.40 -15.18 -11.84
N GLU A 66 -1.43 -15.96 -10.77
CA GLU A 66 -2.62 -16.12 -9.93
C GLU A 66 -3.00 -14.79 -9.25
N LEU A 67 -2.02 -13.99 -8.83
CA LEU A 67 -2.27 -12.65 -8.32
C LEU A 67 -2.91 -11.75 -9.40
N SER A 68 -2.33 -11.71 -10.60
CA SER A 68 -2.86 -10.88 -11.70
C SER A 68 -4.28 -11.28 -12.08
N GLN A 69 -4.56 -12.60 -12.08
CA GLN A 69 -5.90 -13.12 -12.28
C GLN A 69 -6.86 -12.69 -11.16
N HIS A 70 -6.44 -12.80 -9.90
CA HIS A 70 -7.25 -12.42 -8.74
C HIS A 70 -7.61 -10.94 -8.78
N LEU A 71 -6.62 -10.07 -9.03
CA LEU A 71 -6.81 -8.62 -9.12
C LEU A 71 -7.75 -8.25 -10.28
N SER A 72 -7.54 -8.83 -11.46
CA SER A 72 -8.39 -8.60 -12.63
C SER A 72 -9.86 -8.99 -12.36
N ARG A 73 -10.09 -10.17 -11.75
CA ARG A 73 -11.44 -10.63 -11.36
C ARG A 73 -12.12 -9.73 -10.33
N ASN A 74 -11.33 -9.06 -9.48
CA ASN A 74 -11.81 -8.10 -8.49
C ASN A 74 -11.83 -6.65 -9.02
N GLY A 75 -11.76 -6.48 -10.35
CA GLY A 75 -11.97 -5.22 -11.04
C GLY A 75 -10.79 -4.25 -11.00
N VAL A 76 -9.60 -4.71 -10.61
CA VAL A 76 -8.37 -3.94 -10.81
C VAL A 76 -8.06 -3.94 -12.31
N ALA A 77 -7.75 -2.77 -12.85
CA ALA A 77 -7.32 -2.68 -14.24
C ALA A 77 -5.88 -3.22 -14.35
N CYS A 78 -5.72 -4.45 -14.82
CA CYS A 78 -4.44 -5.10 -15.07
C CYS A 78 -4.60 -6.20 -16.14
N PRO A 79 -3.51 -6.64 -16.79
CA PRO A 79 -3.56 -7.74 -17.73
C PRO A 79 -4.09 -9.02 -17.05
N ALA A 80 -5.06 -9.65 -17.68
CA ALA A 80 -5.52 -10.97 -17.27
C ALA A 80 -4.62 -12.05 -17.90
N PRO A 81 -4.06 -12.98 -17.12
CA PRO A 81 -3.31 -14.09 -17.70
C PRO A 81 -4.25 -15.01 -18.48
N ILE A 82 -3.78 -15.44 -19.65
CA ILE A 82 -4.50 -16.34 -20.53
C ILE A 82 -4.12 -17.77 -20.13
N PRO A 83 -5.09 -18.61 -19.72
CA PRO A 83 -4.79 -20.00 -19.40
C PRO A 83 -4.45 -20.79 -20.66
N ARG A 84 -3.52 -21.73 -20.50
CA ARG A 84 -3.31 -22.84 -21.42
C ARG A 84 -4.52 -23.78 -21.40
N ARG A 85 -4.59 -24.67 -22.38
CA ARG A 85 -5.62 -25.74 -22.48
C ARG A 85 -5.62 -26.68 -21.28
N ASP A 86 -4.49 -26.82 -20.58
CA ASP A 86 -4.36 -27.60 -19.34
C ASP A 86 -4.74 -26.81 -18.07
N GLY A 87 -5.15 -25.55 -18.22
CA GLY A 87 -5.57 -24.66 -17.14
C GLY A 87 -4.44 -23.89 -16.45
N ARG A 88 -3.17 -24.15 -16.78
CA ARG A 88 -2.02 -23.43 -16.20
C ARG A 88 -1.81 -22.08 -16.87
N PHE A 89 -1.19 -21.14 -16.15
CA PHE A 89 -0.79 -19.84 -16.71
C PHE A 89 0.69 -19.78 -17.11
N ASP A 90 1.53 -20.63 -16.50
CA ASP A 90 2.95 -20.72 -16.82
C ASP A 90 3.19 -21.62 -18.04
N SER A 91 4.16 -21.25 -18.86
CA SER A 91 4.63 -21.99 -20.02
C SER A 91 6.15 -21.91 -20.15
N MET A 92 6.69 -22.61 -21.15
CA MET A 92 8.10 -22.55 -21.54
C MET A 92 8.21 -22.18 -23.02
N LEU A 93 9.09 -21.24 -23.35
CA LEU A 93 9.38 -20.83 -24.72
C LEU A 93 10.86 -20.50 -24.85
N ALA A 94 11.51 -21.00 -25.91
CA ALA A 94 12.96 -20.86 -26.10
C ALA A 94 13.79 -21.28 -24.86
N GLY A 95 13.32 -22.32 -24.14
CA GLY A 95 13.97 -22.83 -22.93
C GLY A 95 13.79 -21.97 -21.68
N LYS A 96 12.99 -20.90 -21.72
CA LYS A 96 12.75 -19.98 -20.61
C LYS A 96 11.28 -19.95 -20.19
N PRO A 97 10.97 -19.61 -18.92
CA PRO A 97 9.59 -19.42 -18.50
C PRO A 97 8.91 -18.33 -19.33
N ALA A 98 7.64 -18.52 -19.66
CA ALA A 98 6.86 -17.59 -20.45
C ALA A 98 5.38 -17.60 -20.03
N CYS A 99 4.69 -16.49 -20.27
CA CYS A 99 3.23 -16.38 -20.09
C CYS A 99 2.60 -15.52 -21.18
N VAL A 100 1.31 -15.74 -21.41
CA VAL A 100 0.49 -14.87 -22.27
C VAL A 100 -0.53 -14.14 -21.41
N VAL A 101 -0.66 -12.83 -21.60
CA VAL A 101 -1.65 -11.99 -20.92
C VAL A 101 -2.48 -11.21 -21.94
N SER A 102 -3.66 -10.76 -21.53
CA SER A 102 -4.52 -9.91 -22.35
C SER A 102 -3.84 -8.59 -22.70
N PHE A 103 -4.01 -8.13 -23.95
CA PHE A 103 -3.58 -6.79 -24.33
C PHE A 103 -4.50 -5.71 -23.71
N LEU A 104 -3.90 -4.62 -23.25
CA LEU A 104 -4.62 -3.46 -22.72
C LEU A 104 -4.46 -2.26 -23.66
N ASN A 105 -5.57 -1.59 -23.96
CA ASN A 105 -5.57 -0.37 -24.77
C ASN A 105 -5.21 0.83 -23.90
N GLY A 106 -3.96 1.28 -23.96
CA GLY A 106 -3.50 2.49 -23.27
C GLY A 106 -2.05 2.78 -23.58
N ARG A 107 -1.54 3.88 -23.01
CA ARG A 107 -0.14 4.28 -23.13
C ARG A 107 0.37 4.87 -21.82
N ASP A 108 1.66 4.72 -21.56
CA ASP A 108 2.33 5.42 -20.48
C ASP A 108 2.40 6.93 -20.74
N THR A 109 2.70 7.71 -19.70
CA THR A 109 2.96 9.16 -19.81
C THR A 109 4.20 9.54 -19.03
N ALA A 110 5.08 10.34 -19.62
CA ALA A 110 6.22 10.90 -18.91
C ALA A 110 5.82 12.11 -18.03
N VAL A 111 4.72 12.79 -18.36
CA VAL A 111 4.28 14.04 -17.74
C VAL A 111 2.78 13.92 -17.41
N PRO A 112 2.42 13.34 -16.25
CA PRO A 112 1.03 13.15 -15.87
C PRO A 112 0.40 14.48 -15.43
N ASP A 113 -0.91 14.62 -15.63
CA ASP A 113 -1.68 15.71 -15.03
C ASP A 113 -2.31 15.31 -13.68
N ALA A 114 -2.91 16.28 -12.99
CA ALA A 114 -3.54 16.05 -11.70
C ALA A 114 -4.72 15.05 -11.76
N ALA A 115 -5.47 15.00 -12.86
CA ALA A 115 -6.59 14.05 -13.00
C ALA A 115 -6.07 12.62 -13.16
N GLN A 116 -5.02 12.42 -13.95
CA GLN A 116 -4.34 11.14 -14.10
C GLN A 116 -3.74 10.67 -12.77
N CYS A 117 -3.05 11.55 -12.03
CA CYS A 117 -2.57 11.24 -10.68
C CYS A 117 -3.70 10.79 -9.75
N PHE A 118 -4.84 11.48 -9.75
CA PHE A 118 -6.01 11.12 -8.95
C PHE A 118 -6.54 9.72 -9.32
N HIS A 119 -6.73 9.44 -10.60
CA HIS A 119 -7.24 8.13 -11.03
C HIS A 119 -6.26 6.98 -10.78
N THR A 120 -4.95 7.22 -10.93
CA THR A 120 -3.92 6.24 -10.56
C THR A 120 -3.93 5.96 -9.05
N GLY A 121 -4.01 6.99 -8.21
CA GLY A 121 -4.10 6.81 -6.76
C GLY A 121 -5.33 5.99 -6.35
N ALA A 122 -6.49 6.27 -6.97
CA ALA A 122 -7.72 5.53 -6.72
C ALA A 122 -7.60 4.04 -7.15
N MET A 123 -6.98 3.77 -8.29
CA MET A 123 -6.73 2.40 -8.76
C MET A 123 -5.75 1.64 -7.85
N LEU A 124 -4.69 2.30 -7.35
CA LEU A 124 -3.77 1.70 -6.38
C LEU A 124 -4.47 1.31 -5.07
N ALA A 125 -5.32 2.19 -4.54
CA ALA A 125 -6.15 1.84 -3.38
C ALA A 125 -7.09 0.66 -3.66
N LYS A 126 -7.70 0.60 -4.85
CA LYS A 126 -8.53 -0.54 -5.27
C LYS A 126 -7.74 -1.84 -5.33
N MET A 127 -6.51 -1.80 -5.88
CA MET A 127 -5.59 -2.93 -5.91
C MET A 127 -5.29 -3.44 -4.50
N HIS A 128 -4.93 -2.55 -3.57
CA HIS A 128 -4.66 -2.91 -2.18
C HIS A 128 -5.86 -3.57 -1.50
N LEU A 129 -7.08 -3.09 -1.74
CA LEU A 129 -8.30 -3.69 -1.19
C LEU A 129 -8.58 -5.06 -1.83
N ALA A 130 -8.46 -5.18 -3.15
CA ALA A 130 -8.67 -6.45 -3.86
C ALA A 130 -7.68 -7.53 -3.41
N GLY A 131 -6.42 -7.16 -3.18
CA GLY A 131 -5.36 -8.04 -2.72
C GLY A 131 -5.55 -8.61 -1.31
N GLN A 132 -6.45 -8.07 -0.48
CA GLN A 132 -6.70 -8.59 0.87
C GLN A 132 -7.33 -9.99 0.89
N SER A 133 -8.03 -10.35 -0.19
CA SER A 133 -8.69 -11.65 -0.34
C SER A 133 -7.85 -12.66 -1.14
N PHE A 134 -6.58 -12.33 -1.43
CA PHE A 134 -5.67 -13.24 -2.10
C PHE A 134 -4.98 -14.14 -1.07
N ASP A 135 -5.04 -15.46 -1.28
CA ASP A 135 -4.68 -16.45 -0.26
C ASP A 135 -3.17 -16.72 -0.15
N GLN A 136 -2.38 -16.30 -1.13
CA GLN A 136 -0.93 -16.50 -1.14
C GLN A 136 -0.18 -15.29 -0.59
N SER A 137 1.03 -15.53 -0.12
CA SER A 137 1.93 -14.51 0.40
C SER A 137 3.31 -14.66 -0.22
N MET A 138 3.93 -13.52 -0.58
CA MET A 138 5.31 -13.41 -1.04
C MET A 138 6.01 -12.36 -0.18
N PRO A 139 7.06 -12.69 0.59
CA PRO A 139 7.77 -11.68 1.37
C PRO A 139 8.43 -10.65 0.46
N ASN A 140 8.47 -9.38 0.85
CA ASN A 140 9.12 -8.33 0.06
C ASN A 140 10.64 -8.56 -0.03
N PRO A 141 11.19 -8.88 -1.22
CA PRO A 141 12.60 -9.21 -1.36
C PRO A 141 13.51 -7.97 -1.40
N ARG A 142 12.95 -6.75 -1.50
CA ARG A 142 13.69 -5.49 -1.68
C ARG A 142 13.46 -4.49 -0.54
N HIS A 143 13.36 -5.01 0.69
CA HIS A 143 13.14 -4.21 1.91
C HIS A 143 14.37 -4.18 2.83
N ALA A 144 14.19 -3.78 4.10
CA ALA A 144 15.24 -3.54 5.10
C ALA A 144 16.42 -4.52 5.10
N ALA A 145 16.16 -5.84 5.15
CA ALA A 145 17.23 -6.84 5.14
C ALA A 145 18.06 -6.83 3.85
N TRP A 146 17.41 -6.58 2.72
CA TRP A 146 18.07 -6.45 1.42
C TRP A 146 18.87 -5.14 1.32
N TRP A 147 18.35 -4.01 1.82
CA TRP A 147 19.10 -2.74 1.87
C TRP A 147 20.38 -2.88 2.71
N GLU A 148 20.31 -3.54 3.86
CA GLU A 148 21.46 -3.76 4.73
C GLU A 148 22.50 -4.71 4.09
N ALA A 149 22.05 -5.76 3.41
CA ALA A 149 22.94 -6.68 2.71
C ALA A 149 23.66 -6.01 1.53
N GLU A 150 22.92 -5.32 0.66
CA GLU A 150 23.48 -4.73 -0.55
C GLU A 150 24.25 -3.43 -0.28
N SER A 151 23.88 -2.66 0.75
CA SER A 151 24.67 -1.48 1.13
C SER A 151 26.11 -1.87 1.46
N ARG A 152 26.34 -2.97 2.20
CA ARG A 152 27.70 -3.48 2.48
C ARG A 152 28.54 -3.75 1.23
N ARG A 153 27.90 -4.18 0.14
CA ARG A 153 28.56 -4.41 -1.15
C ARG A 153 28.82 -3.11 -1.90
N LEU A 154 27.94 -2.12 -1.75
CA LEU A 154 28.03 -0.82 -2.40
C LEU A 154 29.03 0.12 -1.75
N LEU A 155 29.19 0.10 -0.42
CA LEU A 155 30.03 1.06 0.32
C LEU A 155 31.44 1.27 -0.26
N PRO A 156 32.19 0.24 -0.70
CA PRO A 156 33.51 0.44 -1.29
C PRO A 156 33.51 1.19 -2.62
N CYS A 157 32.36 1.31 -3.28
CA CYS A 157 32.19 1.95 -4.58
C CYS A 157 31.67 3.39 -4.48
N LEU A 158 31.22 3.83 -3.30
CA LEU A 158 30.57 5.12 -3.08
C LEU A 158 31.57 6.20 -2.65
N SER A 159 31.18 7.46 -2.88
CA SER A 159 31.85 8.60 -2.24
C SER A 159 31.64 8.53 -0.70
N PRO A 160 32.52 9.14 0.12
CA PRO A 160 32.31 9.19 1.57
C PRO A 160 30.95 9.80 1.95
N GLU A 161 30.51 10.84 1.22
CA GLU A 161 29.22 11.49 1.45
C GLU A 161 28.03 10.57 1.14
N ASP A 162 28.04 9.85 0.02
CA ASP A 162 26.98 8.91 -0.35
C ASP A 162 26.96 7.68 0.55
N ALA A 163 28.13 7.19 0.97
CA ALA A 163 28.25 6.10 1.92
C ALA A 163 27.62 6.48 3.27
N ASP A 164 27.97 7.65 3.80
CA ASP A 164 27.40 8.19 5.05
C ASP A 164 25.89 8.42 4.90
N LEU A 165 25.43 8.99 3.78
CA LEU A 165 24.02 9.21 3.50
C LEU A 165 23.23 7.90 3.50
N LEU A 166 23.71 6.88 2.77
CA LEU A 166 23.08 5.57 2.65
C LEU A 166 23.01 4.85 4.00
N GLN A 167 24.12 4.79 4.75
CA GLN A 167 24.17 4.12 6.05
C GLN A 167 23.26 4.79 7.08
N ASN A 168 23.32 6.12 7.19
CA ASN A 168 22.49 6.87 8.12
C ASN A 168 20.99 6.69 7.82
N GLU A 169 20.63 6.66 6.54
CA GLU A 169 19.24 6.48 6.13
C GLU A 169 18.74 5.06 6.43
N ILE A 170 19.52 4.02 6.12
CA ILE A 170 19.17 2.63 6.45
C ILE A 170 19.02 2.47 7.97
N ALA A 171 19.93 3.05 8.77
CA ALA A 171 19.84 3.01 10.22
C ALA A 171 18.60 3.74 10.76
N PHE A 172 18.24 4.89 10.16
CA PHE A 172 17.02 5.62 10.49
C PHE A 172 15.76 4.80 10.18
N LEU A 173 15.68 4.16 8.99
CA LEU A 173 14.54 3.33 8.60
C LEU A 173 14.43 2.07 9.47
N ALA A 174 15.55 1.48 9.89
CA ALA A 174 15.54 0.35 10.83
C ALA A 174 14.93 0.71 12.20
N GLN A 175 15.09 1.97 12.64
CA GLN A 175 14.47 2.49 13.87
C GLN A 175 13.00 2.87 13.70
N ASN A 176 12.49 2.94 12.46
CA ASN A 176 11.12 3.34 12.15
C ASN A 176 10.46 2.31 11.22
N PRO A 177 10.26 1.06 11.67
CA PRO A 177 9.71 0.02 10.82
C PRO A 177 8.20 0.19 10.59
N ASP A 178 7.71 -0.30 9.46
CA ASP A 178 6.33 -0.17 8.99
C ASP A 178 5.42 -1.38 9.29
N HIS A 179 5.93 -2.43 9.95
CA HIS A 179 5.20 -3.68 10.21
C HIS A 179 3.92 -3.51 11.05
N HIS A 180 3.78 -2.39 11.76
CA HIS A 180 2.61 -2.08 12.58
C HIS A 180 1.49 -1.40 11.78
N LEU A 181 1.76 -0.99 10.54
CA LEU A 181 0.80 -0.33 9.67
C LEU A 181 -0.01 -1.36 8.88
N PRO A 182 -1.21 -0.97 8.38
CA PRO A 182 -1.94 -1.79 7.44
C PRO A 182 -1.09 -2.19 6.23
N GLY A 183 -1.12 -3.47 5.88
CA GLY A 183 -0.39 -4.04 4.76
C GLY A 183 -1.14 -5.19 4.11
N GLY A 184 -0.59 -5.68 3.01
CA GLY A 184 -1.19 -6.71 2.15
C GLY A 184 -0.39 -6.81 0.86
N ILE A 185 -1.01 -7.29 -0.21
CA ILE A 185 -0.37 -7.27 -1.53
C ILE A 185 -0.17 -5.82 -2.00
N ILE A 186 1.07 -5.52 -2.38
CA ILE A 186 1.52 -4.27 -2.97
C ILE A 186 2.12 -4.53 -4.36
N HIS A 187 2.13 -3.53 -5.23
CA HIS A 187 2.81 -3.59 -6.53
C HIS A 187 4.33 -3.48 -6.37
N ALA A 188 4.76 -2.65 -5.42
CA ALA A 188 6.15 -2.31 -5.09
C ALA A 188 6.95 -1.65 -6.22
N ASP A 189 6.36 -1.31 -7.36
CA ASP A 189 7.08 -0.76 -8.53
C ASP A 189 6.17 0.09 -9.45
N LEU A 190 5.15 0.77 -8.89
CA LEU A 190 4.14 1.48 -9.67
C LEU A 190 4.62 2.84 -10.20
N PHE A 191 5.57 2.81 -11.11
CA PHE A 191 6.06 3.97 -11.85
C PHE A 191 5.18 4.33 -13.04
N LYS A 192 5.41 5.53 -13.60
CA LYS A 192 4.66 6.04 -14.75
C LYS A 192 4.73 5.12 -15.98
N ASP A 193 5.86 4.44 -16.18
CA ASP A 193 6.07 3.46 -17.27
C ASP A 193 5.31 2.14 -17.05
N ASN A 194 4.86 1.86 -15.81
CA ASN A 194 4.08 0.67 -15.44
C ASN A 194 2.57 0.93 -15.36
N VAL A 195 2.09 2.08 -15.85
CA VAL A 195 0.67 2.42 -15.87
C VAL A 195 0.26 2.89 -17.26
N LEU A 196 -0.65 2.13 -17.84
CA LEU A 196 -1.29 2.47 -19.11
C LEU A 196 -2.50 3.34 -18.84
N LEU A 197 -2.58 4.48 -19.54
CA LEU A 197 -3.66 5.44 -19.46
C LEU A 197 -4.44 5.49 -20.78
N ASP A 198 -5.76 5.68 -20.65
CA ASP A 198 -6.66 6.07 -21.74
C ASP A 198 -7.33 7.41 -21.36
N GLY A 199 -6.82 8.50 -21.95
CA GLY A 199 -7.13 9.85 -21.52
C GLY A 199 -6.72 10.08 -20.05
N ILE A 200 -7.73 10.25 -19.18
CA ILE A 200 -7.53 10.43 -17.73
C ILE A 200 -7.72 9.14 -16.91
N GLN A 201 -8.23 8.07 -17.54
CA GLN A 201 -8.52 6.81 -16.84
C GLN A 201 -7.32 5.86 -16.89
N VAL A 202 -7.19 5.04 -15.86
CA VAL A 202 -6.22 3.93 -15.84
C VAL A 202 -6.77 2.79 -16.69
N ALA A 203 -6.12 2.54 -17.82
CA ALA A 203 -6.38 1.37 -18.67
C ALA A 203 -5.79 0.09 -18.06
N GLY A 204 -4.65 0.21 -17.36
CA GLY A 204 -4.22 -0.81 -16.41
C GLY A 204 -2.80 -0.66 -15.89
N PHE A 205 -2.55 -1.30 -14.76
CA PHE A 205 -1.22 -1.52 -14.20
C PHE A 205 -0.59 -2.74 -14.86
N ILE A 206 0.69 -2.67 -15.15
CA ILE A 206 1.48 -3.75 -15.75
C ILE A 206 2.72 -4.02 -14.89
N ASP A 207 3.44 -5.10 -15.19
CA ASP A 207 4.69 -5.47 -14.51
C ASP A 207 4.54 -5.74 -12.99
N PHE A 208 3.72 -6.74 -12.66
CA PHE A 208 3.53 -7.20 -11.28
C PHE A 208 4.68 -8.07 -10.74
N TYR A 209 5.82 -8.17 -11.43
CA TYR A 209 6.88 -9.12 -11.06
C TYR A 209 7.70 -8.71 -9.82
N TYR A 210 7.43 -7.52 -9.27
CA TYR A 210 7.87 -7.10 -7.93
C TYR A 210 6.77 -7.16 -6.87
N ALA A 211 5.55 -7.57 -7.24
CA ALA A 211 4.43 -7.60 -6.32
C ALA A 211 4.71 -8.58 -5.17
N CYS A 212 4.40 -8.14 -3.96
CA CYS A 212 4.71 -8.87 -2.74
C CYS A 212 3.83 -8.38 -1.58
N ASN A 213 3.97 -8.96 -0.41
CA ASN A 213 3.35 -8.48 0.81
C ASN A 213 4.21 -7.39 1.44
N GLY A 214 3.59 -6.24 1.74
CA GLY A 214 4.24 -5.11 2.38
C GLY A 214 3.25 -4.09 2.93
N SER A 215 3.78 -3.02 3.52
CA SER A 215 2.98 -1.88 3.97
C SER A 215 2.37 -1.14 2.77
N PHE A 216 1.10 -0.77 2.86
CA PHE A 216 0.47 0.03 1.81
C PHE A 216 1.09 1.43 1.70
N MET A 217 1.69 1.94 2.78
CA MET A 217 2.38 3.23 2.75
C MET A 217 3.68 3.16 1.97
N TYR A 218 4.38 2.03 2.01
CA TYR A 218 5.58 1.81 1.21
C TYR A 218 5.26 1.87 -0.28
N ASP A 219 4.20 1.20 -0.73
CA ASP A 219 3.80 1.19 -2.14
C ASP A 219 3.24 2.55 -2.61
N LEU A 220 2.42 3.19 -1.76
CA LEU A 220 1.90 4.53 -2.03
C LEU A 220 3.04 5.56 -2.18
N ALA A 221 4.05 5.48 -1.32
CA ALA A 221 5.22 6.35 -1.39
C ALA A 221 6.04 6.11 -2.66
N ILE A 222 6.23 4.85 -3.07
CA ILE A 222 6.91 4.49 -4.33
C ILE A 222 6.20 5.14 -5.52
N ALA A 223 4.87 5.00 -5.60
CA ALA A 223 4.09 5.57 -6.68
C ALA A 223 4.19 7.10 -6.69
N VAL A 224 3.96 7.76 -5.56
CA VAL A 224 4.02 9.23 -5.47
C VAL A 224 5.43 9.77 -5.77
N ASN A 225 6.48 9.08 -5.33
CA ASN A 225 7.87 9.45 -5.59
C ASN A 225 8.21 9.51 -7.09
N ASP A 226 7.49 8.79 -7.95
CA ASP A 226 7.69 8.88 -9.39
C ASP A 226 6.63 9.74 -10.09
N TRP A 227 5.35 9.59 -9.72
CA TRP A 227 4.23 10.28 -10.36
C TRP A 227 4.21 11.79 -10.13
N ALA A 228 4.65 12.22 -8.95
CA ALA A 228 4.69 13.64 -8.59
C ALA A 228 6.10 14.24 -8.72
N ARG A 229 7.10 13.48 -9.22
CA ARG A 229 8.48 13.98 -9.33
C ARG A 229 8.67 14.88 -10.54
N LEU A 230 9.26 16.04 -10.31
CA LEU A 230 9.68 17.02 -11.29
C LEU A 230 11.08 16.69 -11.84
N ALA A 231 11.46 17.35 -12.94
CA ALA A 231 12.76 17.15 -13.58
C ALA A 231 13.96 17.52 -12.69
N ASP A 232 13.76 18.34 -11.66
CA ASP A 232 14.77 18.73 -10.66
C ASP A 232 14.80 17.80 -9.43
N ASN A 233 14.18 16.62 -9.53
CA ASN A 233 14.09 15.61 -8.47
C ASN A 233 13.40 16.10 -7.19
N ARG A 234 12.51 17.10 -7.30
CA ARG A 234 11.57 17.49 -6.24
C ARG A 234 10.16 16.97 -6.51
N ILE A 235 9.29 17.06 -5.51
CA ILE A 235 7.88 16.71 -5.65
C ILE A 235 7.04 17.95 -6.01
N ASP A 236 6.20 17.82 -7.03
CA ASP A 236 5.10 18.73 -7.31
C ASP A 236 3.98 18.52 -6.28
N PRO A 237 3.70 19.52 -5.42
CA PRO A 237 2.67 19.38 -4.38
C PRO A 237 1.26 19.16 -4.93
N ALA A 238 0.93 19.71 -6.10
CA ALA A 238 -0.39 19.56 -6.70
C ALA A 238 -0.60 18.14 -7.22
N LEU A 239 0.40 17.55 -7.88
CA LEU A 239 0.34 16.17 -8.34
C LEU A 239 0.31 15.18 -7.16
N GLN A 240 1.16 15.41 -6.14
CA GLN A 240 1.13 14.61 -4.91
C GLN A 240 -0.26 14.68 -4.25
N GLN A 241 -0.81 15.88 -4.06
CA GLN A 241 -2.12 16.05 -3.43
C GLN A 241 -3.23 15.37 -4.24
N ALA A 242 -3.18 15.45 -5.57
CA ALA A 242 -4.16 14.81 -6.43
C ALA A 242 -4.10 13.28 -6.31
N PHE A 243 -2.89 12.69 -6.34
CA PHE A 243 -2.68 11.26 -6.15
C PHE A 243 -3.20 10.79 -4.78
N MET A 244 -2.82 11.50 -3.72
CA MET A 244 -3.21 11.18 -2.35
C MET A 244 -4.73 11.30 -2.14
N ARG A 245 -5.38 12.27 -2.78
CA ARG A 245 -6.85 12.39 -2.78
C ARG A 245 -7.51 11.23 -3.52
N GLY A 246 -6.95 10.83 -4.64
CA GLY A 246 -7.39 9.66 -5.40
C GLY A 246 -7.40 8.41 -4.56
N TYR A 247 -6.25 8.12 -3.93
CA TYR A 247 -6.10 6.97 -3.04
C TYR A 247 -7.11 7.00 -1.89
N GLN A 248 -7.20 8.12 -1.17
CA GLN A 248 -8.07 8.25 0.00
C GLN A 248 -9.57 8.24 -0.34
N SER A 249 -9.95 8.52 -1.59
CA SER A 249 -11.34 8.40 -2.04
C SER A 249 -11.85 6.94 -2.06
N VAL A 250 -10.92 5.98 -2.12
CA VAL A 250 -11.23 4.54 -2.13
C VAL A 250 -10.82 3.89 -0.80
N ARG A 251 -9.64 4.22 -0.28
CA ARG A 251 -9.12 3.72 1.00
C ARG A 251 -8.60 4.87 1.85
N PRO A 252 -9.39 5.37 2.83
CA PRO A 252 -8.94 6.40 3.76
C PRO A 252 -7.71 5.96 4.55
N LEU A 253 -6.73 6.86 4.71
CA LEU A 253 -5.54 6.60 5.51
C LEU A 253 -5.84 6.79 7.00
N THR A 254 -5.35 5.88 7.82
CA THR A 254 -5.36 6.03 9.27
C THR A 254 -4.42 7.16 9.72
N PRO A 255 -4.60 7.73 10.93
CA PRO A 255 -3.66 8.72 11.46
C PRO A 255 -2.21 8.23 11.53
N ALA A 256 -1.99 6.94 11.84
CA ALA A 256 -0.66 6.33 11.88
C ALA A 256 -0.02 6.29 10.49
N GLU A 257 -0.78 5.90 9.46
CA GLU A 257 -0.33 5.92 8.07
C GLU A 257 0.00 7.34 7.58
N GLN A 258 -0.84 8.32 7.90
CA GLN A 258 -0.60 9.73 7.55
C GLN A 258 0.69 10.26 8.19
N ALA A 259 0.90 9.95 9.49
CA ALA A 259 2.12 10.33 10.20
C ALA A 259 3.37 9.63 9.65
N TYR A 260 3.22 8.42 9.13
CA TYR A 260 4.34 7.63 8.58
C TYR A 260 4.72 8.01 7.14
N LEU A 261 3.85 8.70 6.40
CA LEU A 261 4.07 9.02 4.98
C LEU A 261 5.46 9.65 4.67
N PRO A 262 5.99 10.62 5.45
CA PRO A 262 7.33 11.16 5.20
C PRO A 262 8.45 10.11 5.31
N ILE A 263 8.29 9.12 6.19
CA ILE A 263 9.24 8.01 6.36
C ILE A 263 9.13 7.04 5.19
N ALA A 264 7.90 6.74 4.76
CA ALA A 264 7.65 5.88 3.60
C ALA A 264 8.27 6.45 2.31
N HIS A 265 8.20 7.77 2.09
CA HIS A 265 8.88 8.44 0.97
C HIS A 265 10.38 8.18 0.94
N ARG A 266 11.05 8.26 2.10
CA ARG A 266 12.48 7.98 2.24
C ARG A 266 12.80 6.50 2.01
N ALA A 267 11.95 5.59 2.50
CA ALA A 267 12.08 4.15 2.24
C ALA A 267 11.96 3.81 0.75
N GLY A 268 11.02 4.44 0.04
CA GLY A 268 10.89 4.34 -1.41
C GLY A 268 12.15 4.80 -2.13
N CYS A 269 12.75 5.93 -1.72
CA CYS A 269 14.01 6.39 -2.30
C CYS A 269 15.15 5.38 -2.07
N ILE A 270 15.30 4.83 -0.87
CA ILE A 270 16.36 3.85 -0.57
C ILE A 270 16.22 2.60 -1.43
N ARG A 271 15.00 2.07 -1.60
CA ARG A 271 14.74 0.91 -2.47
C ARG A 271 15.36 1.10 -3.85
N PHE A 272 15.02 2.21 -4.51
CA PHE A 272 15.43 2.44 -5.89
C PHE A 272 16.84 2.99 -6.01
N TRP A 273 17.33 3.75 -5.03
CA TRP A 273 18.71 4.22 -5.02
C TRP A 273 19.67 3.03 -4.91
N VAL A 274 19.44 2.11 -3.97
CA VAL A 274 20.23 0.86 -3.86
C VAL A 274 20.14 0.04 -5.14
N SER A 275 18.94 -0.12 -5.72
CA SER A 275 18.78 -0.88 -6.97
C SER A 275 19.60 -0.29 -8.11
N ARG A 276 19.48 1.02 -8.35
CA ARG A 276 20.20 1.69 -9.45
C ARG A 276 21.70 1.75 -9.22
N LEU A 277 22.15 1.87 -7.97
CA LEU A 277 23.57 1.78 -7.63
C LEU A 277 24.15 0.39 -7.94
N LEU A 278 23.40 -0.67 -7.67
CA LEU A 278 23.83 -2.03 -8.02
C LEU A 278 23.92 -2.20 -9.54
N ASP A 279 22.92 -1.73 -10.28
CA ASP A 279 22.93 -1.79 -11.75
C ASP A 279 24.09 -0.97 -12.33
N TYR A 280 24.42 0.18 -11.72
CA TYR A 280 25.50 1.07 -12.13
C TYR A 280 26.90 0.51 -11.84
N HIS A 281 27.13 -0.05 -10.65
CA HIS A 281 28.46 -0.53 -10.22
C HIS A 281 28.71 -2.01 -10.55
N PHE A 282 27.66 -2.80 -10.68
CA PHE A 282 27.72 -4.24 -10.94
C PHE A 282 26.78 -4.65 -12.09
N PRO A 283 26.94 -4.06 -13.29
CA PRO A 283 26.09 -4.39 -14.44
C PRO A 283 26.23 -5.88 -14.80
N GLN A 284 25.13 -6.53 -15.16
CA GLN A 284 25.19 -7.91 -15.64
C GLN A 284 25.80 -7.96 -17.04
N GLY A 285 26.65 -8.96 -17.30
CA GLY A 285 27.40 -9.04 -18.55
C GLY A 285 26.51 -9.35 -19.76
N GLY A 286 26.65 -8.57 -20.83
CA GLY A 286 26.01 -8.82 -22.14
C GLY A 286 25.04 -7.73 -22.61
N GLU A 287 24.82 -6.69 -21.83
CA GLU A 287 23.72 -5.76 -22.06
C GLU A 287 24.19 -4.38 -22.54
N MET A 288 23.56 -3.88 -23.60
CA MET A 288 23.30 -2.43 -23.71
C MET A 288 22.15 -2.09 -22.75
N THR A 289 22.32 -2.33 -21.44
CA THR A 289 21.28 -1.98 -20.47
C THR A 289 21.25 -0.47 -20.33
N PHE A 290 20.04 0.08 -20.44
CA PHE A 290 19.80 1.46 -20.08
C PHE A 290 19.91 1.58 -18.55
N ILE A 291 21.12 1.84 -18.05
CA ILE A 291 21.36 2.07 -16.63
C ILE A 291 20.68 3.38 -16.24
N LYS A 292 19.63 3.28 -15.42
CA LYS A 292 18.91 4.46 -14.90
C LYS A 292 19.83 5.19 -13.92
N ASP A 293 19.90 6.51 -14.04
CA ASP A 293 20.70 7.37 -13.16
C ASP A 293 20.34 7.14 -11.67
N PRO A 294 21.28 6.68 -10.82
CA PRO A 294 21.04 6.49 -9.39
C PRO A 294 20.77 7.81 -8.65
N ASP A 295 21.31 8.93 -9.13
CA ASP A 295 21.27 10.22 -8.45
C ASP A 295 19.85 10.78 -8.33
N VAL A 296 18.95 10.38 -9.24
CA VAL A 296 17.52 10.70 -9.18
C VAL A 296 16.90 10.40 -7.81
N PHE A 297 17.18 9.22 -7.25
CA PHE A 297 16.61 8.82 -5.96
C PHE A 297 17.45 9.27 -4.77
N ARG A 298 18.76 9.52 -4.96
CA ARG A 298 19.59 10.23 -3.97
C ARG A 298 19.08 11.65 -3.73
N ASP A 299 18.90 12.41 -4.80
CA ASP A 299 18.50 13.82 -4.71
C ASP A 299 17.07 13.96 -4.19
N LEU A 300 16.17 13.05 -4.59
CA LEU A 300 14.83 12.99 -4.04
C LEU A 300 14.84 12.62 -2.54
N LEU A 301 15.72 11.72 -2.10
CA LEU A 301 15.92 11.43 -0.68
C LEU A 301 16.40 12.68 0.07
N LEU A 302 17.38 13.40 -0.46
CA LEU A 302 17.87 14.65 0.12
C LEU A 302 16.75 15.68 0.26
N TYR A 303 15.90 15.82 -0.75
CA TYR A 303 14.69 16.64 -0.68
C TYR A 303 13.78 16.23 0.48
N PHE A 304 13.42 14.94 0.60
CA PHE A 304 12.56 14.47 1.70
C PHE A 304 13.18 14.63 3.09
N ARG A 305 14.51 14.57 3.21
CA ARG A 305 15.22 14.85 4.47
C ARG A 305 15.12 16.31 4.91
N THR A 306 14.85 17.24 4.00
CA THR A 306 14.60 18.65 4.36
C THR A 306 13.19 18.89 4.90
N LEU A 307 12.25 17.98 4.64
CA LEU A 307 10.88 18.12 5.10
C LEU A 307 10.76 17.70 6.57
N PRO A 308 9.92 18.39 7.37
CA PRO A 308 9.71 18.01 8.75
C PRO A 308 9.05 16.64 8.80
N LEU A 309 9.60 15.76 9.63
CA LEU A 309 8.85 14.57 10.04
C LEU A 309 7.66 15.05 10.87
N ALA A 310 6.48 14.49 10.60
CA ALA A 310 5.40 14.60 11.57
C ALA A 310 5.96 14.12 12.93
N PRO A 311 5.67 14.81 14.05
CA PRO A 311 6.03 14.27 15.35
C PRO A 311 5.51 12.84 15.36
N ALA A 312 6.40 11.87 15.64
CA ALA A 312 6.02 10.47 15.68
C ALA A 312 4.69 10.41 16.42
N ALA A 313 3.66 9.88 15.76
CA ALA A 313 2.43 9.55 16.45
C ALA A 313 2.85 8.50 17.47
N ARG A 314 3.33 8.94 18.63
CA ARG A 314 3.30 8.14 19.85
C ARG A 314 1.87 7.66 19.84
N ALA A 315 1.69 6.36 19.73
CA ALA A 315 0.39 5.76 19.97
C ALA A 315 -0.08 6.42 21.27
N GLU A 316 -1.06 7.32 21.17
CA GLU A 316 -1.66 7.85 22.37
C GLU A 316 -2.20 6.60 23.04
N GLU A 317 -1.58 6.22 24.17
CA GLU A 317 -2.08 5.09 24.93
C GLU A 317 -3.53 5.39 25.22
N ALA A 318 -4.41 4.47 24.79
CA ALA A 318 -5.84 4.62 25.06
C ALA A 318 -6.01 4.86 26.56
N PHE A 319 -6.84 5.83 26.92
CA PHE A 319 -7.07 6.17 28.32
C PHE A 319 -7.48 4.92 29.11
N ASN A 320 -6.83 4.66 30.24
CA ASN A 320 -7.24 3.55 31.09
C ASN A 320 -8.48 3.97 31.90
N LEU A 321 -9.61 3.30 31.68
CA LEU A 321 -10.86 3.49 32.40
C LEU A 321 -11.09 2.46 33.52
N HIS A 322 -10.23 1.46 33.66
CA HIS A 322 -10.39 0.41 34.66
C HIS A 322 -10.39 0.98 36.08
N GLY A 323 -11.45 0.71 36.84
CA GLY A 323 -11.60 1.14 38.23
C GLY A 323 -11.92 2.63 38.39
N LYS A 324 -12.18 3.37 37.31
CA LYS A 324 -12.49 4.80 37.38
C LYS A 324 -13.98 5.05 37.61
N THR A 325 -14.27 6.08 38.39
CA THR A 325 -15.63 6.51 38.71
C THR A 325 -15.90 7.89 38.13
N PHE A 326 -17.05 8.10 37.50
CA PHE A 326 -17.42 9.36 36.87
C PHE A 326 -18.80 9.86 37.31
N ARG A 327 -18.97 11.19 37.35
CA ARG A 327 -20.21 11.87 37.74
C ARG A 327 -20.54 13.04 36.81
N PRO A 328 -21.82 13.37 36.57
CA PRO A 328 -22.18 14.54 35.76
C PRO A 328 -21.61 15.85 36.32
N ALA A 329 -21.09 16.72 35.46
CA ALA A 329 -20.45 17.99 35.86
C ALA A 329 -21.38 18.97 36.61
N GLY A 330 -22.71 18.75 36.58
CA GLY A 330 -23.73 19.58 37.23
C GLY A 330 -24.60 18.86 38.27
N GLY A 331 -24.28 17.60 38.64
CA GLY A 331 -25.11 16.81 39.55
C GLY A 331 -24.42 15.57 40.08
N SER A 332 -24.82 15.09 41.27
CA SER A 332 -24.15 13.97 41.94
C SER A 332 -24.53 12.58 41.41
N GLN A 333 -25.49 12.48 40.46
CA GLN A 333 -26.08 11.24 39.97
C GLN A 333 -26.54 11.34 38.50
N PRO A 334 -26.59 10.22 37.74
CA PRO A 334 -26.12 8.88 38.11
C PRO A 334 -24.59 8.79 38.17
N VAL A 335 -24.06 7.94 39.04
CA VAL A 335 -22.62 7.65 39.14
C VAL A 335 -22.28 6.47 38.24
N TYR A 336 -21.19 6.58 37.47
CA TYR A 336 -20.71 5.55 36.55
C TYR A 336 -19.42 4.92 37.08
N HIS A 337 -19.37 3.60 37.16
CA HIS A 337 -18.19 2.83 37.54
C HIS A 337 -17.69 2.03 36.35
N PHE A 338 -16.54 2.44 35.80
CA PHE A 338 -15.97 1.86 34.59
C PHE A 338 -14.98 0.74 34.91
N ASN A 339 -15.00 -0.25 34.03
CA ASN A 339 -14.03 -1.32 33.94
C ASN A 339 -13.56 -1.42 32.48
N GLN A 340 -12.35 -1.92 32.32
CA GLN A 340 -11.73 -2.09 31.01
C GLN A 340 -10.91 -3.37 30.98
N ASP A 341 -10.94 -4.05 29.84
CA ASP A 341 -10.03 -5.12 29.46
C ASP A 341 -9.63 -4.93 27.98
N GLY A 342 -8.35 -4.62 27.74
CA GLY A 342 -7.84 -4.24 26.42
C GLY A 342 -8.62 -3.07 25.80
N SER A 343 -9.23 -3.32 24.63
CA SER A 343 -10.05 -2.33 23.90
C SER A 343 -11.52 -2.29 24.31
N THR A 344 -11.96 -3.21 25.18
CA THR A 344 -13.34 -3.34 25.62
C THR A 344 -13.53 -2.61 26.94
N VAL A 345 -14.62 -1.85 27.03
CA VAL A 345 -14.97 -1.03 28.19
C VAL A 345 -16.40 -1.33 28.58
N TRP A 346 -16.68 -1.46 29.87
CA TRP A 346 -18.04 -1.52 30.38
C TRP A 346 -18.20 -0.68 31.64
N ALA A 347 -19.39 -0.15 31.86
CA ALA A 347 -19.70 0.59 33.06
C ALA A 347 -21.04 0.17 33.65
N GLU A 348 -21.11 0.14 34.97
CA GLU A 348 -22.37 0.09 35.70
C GLU A 348 -22.68 1.49 36.20
N TYR A 349 -23.93 1.92 36.09
CA TYR A 349 -24.34 3.22 36.60
C TYR A 349 -25.69 3.18 37.29
N SER A 350 -25.87 4.04 38.30
CA SER A 350 -27.11 4.12 39.08
C SER A 350 -27.22 5.44 39.83
N GLY A 351 -28.43 5.74 40.29
CA GLY A 351 -28.80 6.89 41.10
C GLY A 351 -29.49 8.01 40.32
N GLY A 352 -30.09 8.95 41.05
CA GLY A 352 -30.96 9.96 40.44
C GLY A 352 -32.20 9.30 39.81
N PRO A 353 -32.51 9.54 38.53
CA PRO A 353 -33.64 8.90 37.84
C PRO A 353 -33.39 7.44 37.43
N VAL A 354 -32.16 6.94 37.56
CA VAL A 354 -31.75 5.60 37.10
C VAL A 354 -31.66 4.63 38.28
N CYS A 355 -32.43 3.55 38.25
CA CYS A 355 -32.36 2.49 39.25
C CYS A 355 -31.12 1.60 39.02
N LYS A 356 -30.89 1.17 37.78
CA LYS A 356 -29.71 0.39 37.37
C LYS A 356 -29.49 0.52 35.87
N GLY A 357 -28.26 0.79 35.47
CA GLY A 357 -27.84 0.90 34.08
C GLY A 357 -26.52 0.20 33.81
N PHE A 358 -26.34 -0.18 32.55
CA PHE A 358 -25.14 -0.81 32.02
C PHE A 358 -24.76 -0.15 30.69
N LEU A 359 -23.47 0.04 30.48
CA LEU A 359 -22.87 0.52 29.24
C LEU A 359 -21.81 -0.49 28.81
N LEU A 360 -21.79 -0.83 27.52
CA LEU A 360 -20.75 -1.65 26.89
C LEU A 360 -20.23 -0.93 25.66
N GLY A 361 -18.91 -0.77 25.55
CA GLY A 361 -18.27 -0.06 24.46
C GLY A 361 -16.91 -0.62 24.07
N ARG A 362 -16.42 -0.16 22.93
CA ARG A 362 -15.12 -0.51 22.37
C ARG A 362 -14.39 0.73 21.87
N TYR A 363 -13.09 0.82 22.16
CA TYR A 363 -12.23 1.86 21.63
C TYR A 363 -12.20 1.83 20.09
N THR A 364 -12.48 2.98 19.47
CA THR A 364 -12.36 3.19 18.01
C THR A 364 -11.19 4.12 17.68
N ALA A 365 -10.70 4.88 18.66
CA ALA A 365 -9.46 5.65 18.66
C ALA A 365 -8.99 5.86 20.11
N PRO A 366 -7.75 6.29 20.41
CA PRO A 366 -7.23 6.43 21.78
C PRO A 366 -8.12 7.20 22.78
N ALA A 367 -8.85 8.19 22.28
CA ALA A 367 -9.76 9.02 23.06
C ALA A 367 -11.24 8.87 22.67
N ARG A 368 -11.61 7.79 21.94
CA ARG A 368 -12.99 7.57 21.45
C ARG A 368 -13.45 6.15 21.65
N ILE A 369 -14.66 5.99 22.20
CA ILE A 369 -15.32 4.69 22.41
C ILE A 369 -16.68 4.74 21.72
N ALA A 370 -16.96 3.76 20.86
CA ALA A 370 -18.34 3.50 20.41
C ALA A 370 -19.02 2.59 21.45
N HIS A 371 -20.25 2.90 21.86
CA HIS A 371 -20.93 2.14 22.91
C HIS A 371 -22.42 1.94 22.66
N THR A 372 -22.97 1.01 23.43
CA THR A 372 -24.41 0.80 23.63
C THR A 372 -24.69 0.84 25.13
N SER A 373 -25.85 1.34 25.53
CA SER A 373 -26.26 1.43 26.92
C SER A 373 -27.71 1.00 27.09
N GLN A 374 -28.03 0.48 28.28
CA GLN A 374 -29.38 0.12 28.69
C GLN A 374 -29.58 0.47 30.18
N HIS A 375 -30.75 0.98 30.55
CA HIS A 375 -31.08 1.19 31.96
C HIS A 375 -32.57 1.10 32.28
N LEU A 376 -32.86 0.84 33.56
CA LEU A 376 -34.19 0.91 34.16
C LEU A 376 -34.34 2.20 34.96
N SER A 377 -35.39 2.98 34.68
CA SER A 377 -35.72 4.19 35.43
C SER A 377 -36.46 3.88 36.75
N ASN A 378 -36.57 4.87 37.63
CA ASN A 378 -37.36 4.74 38.87
C ASN A 378 -38.88 4.61 38.61
N THR A 379 -39.35 4.89 37.40
CA THR A 379 -40.74 4.68 36.96
C THR A 379 -40.95 3.30 36.32
N ALA A 380 -39.96 2.41 36.41
CA ALA A 380 -39.95 1.07 35.81
C ALA A 380 -39.98 1.05 34.27
N GLU A 381 -39.52 2.13 33.63
CA GLU A 381 -39.34 2.20 32.17
C GLU A 381 -37.93 1.73 31.78
N ALA A 382 -37.84 0.97 30.68
CA ALA A 382 -36.57 0.50 30.14
C ALA A 382 -36.13 1.38 28.96
N HIS A 383 -34.90 1.86 29.00
CA HIS A 383 -34.29 2.69 27.96
C HIS A 383 -33.08 2.00 27.35
N SER A 384 -32.86 2.21 26.05
CA SER A 384 -31.65 1.78 25.34
C SER A 384 -31.14 2.90 24.44
N ALA A 385 -29.83 3.00 24.31
CA ALA A 385 -29.18 3.98 23.45
C ALA A 385 -27.89 3.43 22.84
N SER A 386 -27.49 4.01 21.71
CA SER A 386 -26.20 3.78 21.07
C SER A 386 -25.55 5.14 20.84
N GLY A 387 -24.23 5.21 21.01
CA GLY A 387 -23.55 6.48 21.07
C GLY A 387 -22.03 6.37 20.97
N HIS A 388 -21.39 7.50 21.23
CA HIS A 388 -19.95 7.54 21.38
C HIS A 388 -19.53 8.38 22.59
N LEU A 389 -18.44 7.96 23.22
CA LEU A 389 -17.75 8.69 24.26
C LEU A 389 -16.49 9.34 23.69
N ARG A 390 -16.26 10.60 24.03
CA ARG A 390 -14.97 11.27 23.83
C ARG A 390 -14.29 11.51 25.18
N LEU A 391 -13.02 11.14 25.28
CA LEU A 391 -12.21 11.32 26.48
C LEU A 391 -11.30 12.54 26.36
N GLU A 392 -11.13 13.24 27.47
CA GLU A 392 -10.24 14.39 27.58
C GLU A 392 -9.51 14.38 28.92
N ARG A 393 -8.23 14.74 28.93
CA ARG A 393 -7.45 14.93 30.16
C ARG A 393 -7.57 16.38 30.60
N THR A 394 -7.99 16.59 31.84
CA THR A 394 -8.11 17.91 32.48
C THR A 394 -7.14 18.03 33.65
N THR A 395 -7.01 19.23 34.22
CA THR A 395 -6.24 19.46 35.45
C THR A 395 -6.77 18.69 36.65
N GLY A 396 -8.05 18.28 36.64
CA GLY A 396 -8.73 17.55 37.72
C GLY A 396 -8.93 16.06 37.47
N GLY A 397 -8.31 15.46 36.44
CA GLY A 397 -8.52 14.06 36.06
C GLY A 397 -9.10 13.91 34.65
N LEU A 398 -9.75 12.79 34.37
CA LEU A 398 -10.41 12.55 33.08
C LEU A 398 -11.81 13.17 33.02
N ARG A 399 -12.18 13.66 31.83
CA ARG A 399 -13.52 14.08 31.48
C ARG A 399 -14.04 13.22 30.33
N LEU A 400 -15.29 12.78 30.44
CA LEU A 400 -16.01 12.01 29.43
C LEU A 400 -17.14 12.87 28.85
N HIS A 401 -17.22 12.91 27.53
CA HIS A 401 -18.35 13.47 26.80
C HIS A 401 -19.16 12.30 26.24
N LEU A 402 -20.30 12.00 26.85
CA LEU A 402 -21.22 10.94 26.46
C LEU A 402 -22.25 11.51 25.47
N HIS A 403 -22.22 11.04 24.22
CA HIS A 403 -23.15 11.45 23.18
C HIS A 403 -24.15 10.34 22.89
N GLU A 404 -25.42 10.55 23.25
CA GLU A 404 -26.53 9.60 23.02
C GLU A 404 -27.75 10.35 22.48
N ASN A 405 -28.45 9.77 21.49
CA ASN A 405 -29.73 10.27 20.96
C ASN A 405 -29.75 11.78 20.61
N GLY A 406 -28.61 12.33 20.17
CA GLY A 406 -28.47 13.74 19.79
C GLY A 406 -28.21 14.71 20.95
N GLY A 407 -28.12 14.22 22.19
CA GLY A 407 -27.71 14.98 23.38
C GLY A 407 -26.28 14.67 23.83
N GLU A 408 -25.68 15.59 24.59
CA GLU A 408 -24.37 15.41 25.21
C GLU A 408 -24.50 15.49 26.74
N THR A 409 -23.90 14.52 27.44
CA THR A 409 -23.73 14.53 28.90
C THR A 409 -22.24 14.56 29.22
N VAL A 410 -21.81 15.54 30.01
CA VAL A 410 -20.41 15.65 30.45
C VAL A 410 -20.25 15.03 31.83
N LEU A 411 -19.35 14.05 31.94
CA LEU A 411 -18.99 13.37 33.18
C LEU A 411 -17.54 13.68 33.57
N GLU A 412 -17.28 13.88 34.85
CA GLU A 412 -15.96 14.15 35.41
C GLU A 412 -15.51 13.01 36.33
N GLU A 413 -14.24 12.65 36.25
CA GLU A 413 -13.63 11.64 37.09
C GLU A 413 -13.67 12.06 38.56
N THR A 414 -14.17 11.17 39.41
CA THR A 414 -14.05 11.32 40.86
C THR A 414 -12.70 10.78 41.29
N LEU A 415 -11.77 11.67 41.63
CA LEU A 415 -10.51 11.29 42.24
C LEU A 415 -10.75 10.84 43.70
N PRO A 416 -10.00 9.84 44.21
CA PRO A 416 -10.12 9.35 45.58
C PRO A 416 -9.73 10.37 46.64
#